data_AF-A0A2V7R2D0-F1
#
_entry.id   AF-A0A2V7R2D0-F1
#
_cell.length_a   1.000
_cell.length_b   1.000
_cell.length_c   1.000
_cell.angle_alpha   90.00
_cell.angle_beta   90.00
_cell.angle_gamma   90.00
#
_symmetry.space_group_name_H-M   'P 1'
#
loop_
_entity.id
_entity.type
_entity.pdbx_description
1 polymer ?
#
loop_
_entity_poly.entity_id
_entity_poly.type
_entity_poly.pdbx_seq_one_letter_code
_entity_poly.pdbx_strand_id
1 'polypeptide(L)'
;MRRTGFTLIELLIVVAIIGLVATIAVPKLINTKERALVASMKSDLRNLVTAEENYLVDHSKYTTDLGPDYHFSTGNQAPAITLTGDGWTASMTNPNTTERCAVFIGSTPLPPATREAAPACDRGASTTTPQP
;
A
#
# COMPACT_ATOMS: atom_id res chain seq x y z
N MET A 1 -38.75 -15.00 43.35
CA MET A 1 -37.81 -14.92 42.20
C MET A 1 -36.41 -14.71 42.74
N ARG A 2 -35.53 -15.71 42.67
CA ARG A 2 -34.14 -15.59 43.14
C ARG A 2 -33.33 -14.89 42.06
N ARG A 3 -32.82 -13.69 42.35
CA ARG A 3 -31.85 -13.01 41.50
C ARG A 3 -30.49 -13.66 41.75
N THR A 4 -30.00 -14.42 40.79
CA THR A 4 -28.59 -14.84 40.74
C THR A 4 -27.75 -13.62 40.42
N GLY A 5 -27.03 -13.11 41.41
CA GLY A 5 -26.08 -12.01 41.24
C GLY A 5 -24.76 -12.52 40.68
N PHE A 6 -24.24 -11.84 39.67
CA PHE A 6 -22.88 -12.04 39.17
C PHE A 6 -21.88 -11.67 40.28
N THR A 7 -20.84 -12.48 40.49
CA THR A 7 -19.84 -12.13 41.50
C THR A 7 -18.89 -11.05 40.96
N LEU A 8 -18.48 -10.11 41.82
CA LEU A 8 -17.49 -9.10 41.43
C LEU A 8 -16.17 -9.75 41.00
N ILE A 9 -15.79 -10.86 41.65
CA ILE A 9 -14.58 -11.60 41.32
C ILE A 9 -14.64 -12.24 39.93
N GLU A 10 -15.80 -12.75 39.49
CA GLU A 10 -15.98 -13.25 38.12
C GLU A 10 -15.75 -12.15 37.08
N LEU A 11 -16.26 -10.94 37.31
CA LEU A 11 -16.01 -9.84 36.38
C LEU A 11 -14.54 -9.42 36.39
N LEU A 12 -13.89 -9.41 37.55
CA LEU A 12 -12.48 -9.03 37.67
C LEU A 12 -11.54 -9.99 36.92
N ILE A 13 -11.74 -11.31 37.03
CA ILE A 13 -10.89 -12.26 36.30
C ILE A 13 -11.13 -12.19 34.79
N VAL A 14 -12.36 -11.92 34.35
CA VAL A 14 -12.70 -11.85 32.93
C VAL A 14 -12.03 -10.63 32.28
N VAL A 15 -12.11 -9.45 32.90
CA VAL A 15 -11.44 -8.26 32.35
C VAL A 15 -9.92 -8.38 32.41
N ALA A 16 -9.37 -9.07 33.42
CA ALA A 16 -7.95 -9.35 33.51
C ALA A 16 -7.45 -10.23 32.35
N ILE A 17 -8.19 -11.30 32.01
CA ILE A 17 -7.84 -12.20 30.90
C ILE A 17 -8.00 -11.49 29.55
N ILE A 18 -9.08 -10.74 29.34
CA ILE A 18 -9.30 -9.97 28.10
C ILE A 18 -8.18 -8.94 27.91
N GLY A 19 -7.75 -8.25 28.98
CA GLY A 19 -6.64 -7.30 28.92
C GLY A 19 -5.32 -7.94 28.50
N LEU A 20 -5.02 -9.14 29.00
CA LEU A 20 -3.82 -9.88 28.62
C LEU A 20 -3.82 -10.25 27.13
N VAL A 21 -4.93 -10.78 26.62
CA VAL A 21 -5.04 -11.19 25.21
C VAL A 21 -5.04 -9.97 24.26
N ALA A 22 -5.73 -8.89 24.64
CA ALA A 22 -5.80 -7.67 23.84
C ALA A 22 -4.42 -7.06 23.59
N THR A 23 -3.54 -7.08 24.60
CA THR A 23 -2.19 -6.53 24.51
C THR A 23 -1.34 -7.22 23.43
N ILE A 24 -1.52 -8.53 23.23
CA ILE A 24 -0.79 -9.29 22.19
C ILE A 24 -1.43 -9.10 20.81
N ALA A 25 -2.77 -9.03 20.75
CA ALA A 25 -3.51 -9.01 19.50
C ALA A 25 -3.45 -7.65 18.76
N VAL A 26 -3.55 -6.53 19.49
CA VAL A 26 -3.60 -5.18 18.92
C VAL A 26 -2.38 -4.80 18.07
N PRO A 27 -1.12 -4.95 18.53
CA PRO A 27 0.04 -4.54 17.72
C PRO A 27 0.19 -5.37 16.44
N LYS A 28 -0.18 -6.67 16.48
CA LYS A 28 -0.16 -7.54 15.31
C LYS A 28 -1.16 -7.08 14.24
N LEU A 29 -2.31 -6.56 14.65
CA LEU A 29 -3.32 -6.05 13.72
C LEU A 29 -2.85 -4.80 12.97
N ILE A 30 -2.08 -3.92 13.59
CA ILE A 30 -1.57 -2.70 12.94
C ILE A 30 -0.58 -3.05 11.81
N ASN A 31 0.39 -3.93 12.10
CA ASN A 31 1.40 -4.33 11.12
C ASN A 31 0.80 -5.11 9.94
N THR A 32 -0.22 -5.93 10.18
CA THR A 32 -0.90 -6.68 9.12
C THR A 32 -1.73 -5.77 8.21
N LYS A 33 -2.37 -4.75 8.77
CA LYS A 33 -3.05 -3.71 7.98
C LYS A 33 -2.08 -2.95 7.07
N GLU A 34 -0.96 -2.47 7.59
CA GLU A 34 0.05 -1.75 6.79
C GLU A 34 0.56 -2.61 5.63
N ARG A 35 0.87 -3.89 5.89
CA ARG A 35 1.28 -4.84 4.85
C ARG A 35 0.20 -5.07 3.79
N ALA A 36 -1.07 -5.12 4.19
CA ALA A 36 -2.19 -5.27 3.25
C ALA A 36 -2.33 -4.04 2.34
N LEU A 37 -2.15 -2.83 2.88
CA LEU A 37 -2.15 -1.59 2.10
C LEU A 37 -0.99 -1.57 1.09
N VAL A 38 0.22 -1.92 1.53
CA VAL A 38 1.39 -2.02 0.63
C VAL A 38 1.18 -3.08 -0.44
N ALA A 39 0.61 -4.24 -0.09
CA ALA A 39 0.31 -5.29 -1.06
C ALA A 39 -0.73 -4.84 -2.09
N SER A 40 -1.76 -4.13 -1.67
CA SER A 40 -2.77 -3.53 -2.55
C SER A 40 -2.14 -2.54 -3.52
N MET A 41 -1.33 -1.60 -3.04
CA MET A 41 -0.61 -0.65 -3.91
C MET A 41 0.31 -1.37 -4.92
N LYS A 42 1.04 -2.40 -4.49
CA LYS A 42 1.87 -3.19 -5.41
C LYS A 42 1.04 -3.91 -6.47
N SER A 43 -0.13 -4.44 -6.10
CA SER A 43 -1.03 -5.14 -7.03
C SER A 43 -1.56 -4.18 -8.08
N ASP A 44 -2.04 -3.02 -7.65
CA ASP A 44 -2.55 -1.98 -8.54
C ASP A 44 -1.45 -1.47 -9.49
N LEU A 45 -0.20 -1.30 -9.04
CA LEU A 45 0.92 -0.93 -9.92
C LEU A 45 1.26 -2.02 -10.94
N ARG A 46 1.07 -3.31 -10.62
CA ARG A 46 1.24 -4.40 -11.60
C ARG A 46 0.12 -4.39 -12.65
N ASN A 47 -1.11 -4.11 -12.20
CA ASN A 47 -2.23 -3.94 -13.10
C ASN A 47 -2.01 -2.73 -14.02
N LEU A 48 -1.45 -1.63 -13.48
CA LEU A 48 -1.05 -0.47 -14.25
C LEU A 48 -0.04 -0.82 -15.35
N VAL A 49 1.01 -1.59 -15.01
CA VAL A 49 1.96 -2.06 -16.02
C VAL A 49 1.25 -2.82 -17.13
N THR A 50 0.38 -3.76 -16.78
CA THR A 50 -0.37 -4.54 -17.78
C THR A 50 -1.28 -3.65 -18.64
N ALA A 51 -1.90 -2.62 -18.05
CA ALA A 51 -2.76 -1.69 -18.76
C ALA A 51 -1.96 -0.81 -19.74
N GLU A 52 -0.80 -0.31 -19.33
CA GLU A 52 0.11 0.46 -20.19
C GLU A 52 0.67 -0.38 -21.34
N GLU A 53 1.02 -1.66 -21.09
CA GLU A 53 1.45 -2.58 -22.16
C GLU A 53 0.33 -2.84 -23.18
N ASN A 54 -0.91 -3.05 -22.72
CA ASN A 54 -2.05 -3.19 -23.63
C ASN A 54 -2.28 -1.90 -24.44
N TYR A 55 -2.20 -0.75 -23.78
CA TYR A 55 -2.36 0.54 -24.44
C TYR A 55 -1.26 0.79 -25.49
N LEU A 56 -0.01 0.38 -25.19
CA LEU A 56 1.11 0.40 -26.13
C LEU A 56 0.84 -0.46 -27.35
N VAL A 57 0.28 -1.67 -27.19
CA VAL A 57 -0.06 -2.54 -28.32
C VAL A 57 -1.09 -1.88 -29.24
N ASP A 58 -2.11 -1.23 -28.67
CA ASP A 58 -3.19 -0.62 -29.44
C ASP A 58 -2.82 0.74 -30.07
N HIS A 59 -1.99 1.54 -29.38
CA HIS A 59 -1.73 2.94 -29.74
C HIS A 59 -0.26 3.24 -30.08
N SER A 60 0.63 2.24 -29.98
CA SER A 60 2.08 2.36 -30.21
C SER A 60 2.76 3.44 -29.35
N LYS A 61 2.17 3.80 -28.20
CA LYS A 61 2.72 4.74 -27.22
C LYS A 61 2.18 4.44 -25.82
N TYR A 62 2.89 4.87 -24.78
CA TYR A 62 2.37 4.92 -23.41
C TYR A 62 1.50 6.17 -23.18
N THR A 63 0.72 6.17 -22.11
CA THR A 63 -0.18 7.29 -21.75
C THR A 63 -0.04 7.69 -20.29
N THR A 64 -0.54 8.88 -19.94
CA THR A 64 -0.77 9.27 -18.53
C THR A 64 -2.24 9.14 -18.14
N ASP A 65 -3.09 8.81 -19.11
CA ASP A 65 -4.52 8.66 -18.97
C ASP A 65 -4.95 7.37 -19.66
N LEU A 66 -5.28 6.35 -18.84
CA LEU A 66 -5.76 5.05 -19.28
C LEU A 66 -7.28 5.02 -19.49
N GLY A 67 -7.94 6.16 -19.36
CA GLY A 67 -9.38 6.30 -19.51
C GLY A 67 -10.19 5.86 -18.29
N PRO A 68 -11.53 5.90 -18.40
CA PRO A 68 -12.44 5.71 -17.28
C PRO A 68 -12.52 4.25 -16.78
N ASP A 69 -12.12 3.28 -17.58
CA ASP A 69 -12.20 1.85 -17.26
C ASP A 69 -11.00 1.36 -16.43
N TYR A 70 -9.94 2.16 -16.32
CA TYR A 70 -8.83 1.85 -15.42
C TYR A 70 -9.24 2.10 -13.97
N HIS A 71 -9.10 1.08 -13.13
CA HIS A 71 -9.48 1.12 -11.73
C HIS A 71 -8.32 0.69 -10.83
N PHE A 72 -8.24 1.32 -9.66
CA PHE A 72 -7.31 0.99 -8.58
C PHE A 72 -8.09 0.67 -7.31
N SER A 73 -7.44 0.00 -6.37
CA SER A 73 -8.05 -0.43 -5.12
C SER A 73 -8.54 0.76 -4.28
N THR A 74 -9.72 0.63 -3.69
CA THR A 74 -10.30 1.64 -2.81
C THR A 74 -9.35 2.00 -1.67
N GLY A 75 -9.14 3.31 -1.47
CA GLY A 75 -8.26 3.84 -0.44
C GLY A 75 -6.85 4.16 -0.94
N ASN A 76 -6.42 3.63 -2.09
CA ASN A 76 -5.22 4.12 -2.76
C ASN A 76 -5.54 5.44 -3.48
N GLN A 77 -4.53 6.28 -3.64
CA GLN A 77 -4.62 7.46 -4.51
C GLN A 77 -4.29 7.06 -5.96
N ALA A 78 -4.87 7.80 -6.91
CA ALA A 78 -4.62 7.56 -8.32
C ALA A 78 -3.11 7.59 -8.63
N PRO A 79 -2.62 6.72 -9.52
CA PRO A 79 -1.20 6.67 -9.85
C PRO A 79 -0.75 7.97 -10.51
N ALA A 80 0.33 8.55 -10.01
CA ALA A 80 0.99 9.68 -10.64
C ALA A 80 1.93 9.15 -11.73
N ILE A 81 1.46 9.13 -12.98
CA ILE A 81 2.19 8.61 -14.14
C ILE A 81 2.98 9.74 -14.80
N THR A 82 4.26 9.51 -15.09
CA THR A 82 5.13 10.44 -15.83
C THR A 82 5.79 9.69 -16.97
N LEU A 83 5.53 10.14 -18.20
CA LEU A 83 6.17 9.59 -19.40
C LEU A 83 7.65 9.98 -19.45
N THR A 84 8.49 9.07 -19.90
CA THR A 84 9.92 9.28 -20.10
C THR A 84 10.27 9.08 -21.58
N GLY A 85 11.53 9.23 -21.95
CA GLY A 85 11.94 9.12 -23.36
C GLY A 85 11.75 7.72 -23.96
N ASP A 86 11.83 6.68 -23.13
CA ASP A 86 11.81 5.28 -23.52
C ASP A 86 10.79 4.44 -22.73
N GLY A 87 9.96 5.07 -21.89
CA GLY A 87 8.98 4.39 -21.07
C GLY A 87 8.18 5.34 -20.20
N TRP A 88 7.99 4.96 -18.94
CA TRP A 88 7.22 5.73 -17.97
C TRP A 88 7.56 5.33 -16.54
N THR A 89 7.23 6.22 -15.62
CA THR A 89 7.29 5.95 -14.18
C THR A 89 5.92 6.19 -13.57
N ALA A 90 5.57 5.42 -12.55
CA ALA A 90 4.39 5.72 -11.75
C ALA A 90 4.68 5.55 -10.27
N SER A 91 4.04 6.39 -9.47
CA SER A 91 3.99 6.24 -8.02
C SER A 91 2.57 6.20 -7.52
N MET A 92 2.38 5.47 -6.41
CA MET A 92 1.12 5.39 -5.69
C MET A 92 1.34 5.52 -4.20
N THR A 93 0.35 6.13 -3.57
CA THR A 93 0.32 6.45 -2.15
C THR A 93 -1.05 6.05 -1.59
N ASN A 94 -1.09 5.76 -0.29
CA ASN A 94 -2.33 5.54 0.44
C ASN A 94 -2.30 6.41 1.70
N PRO A 95 -3.32 7.25 1.98
CA PRO A 95 -3.31 8.16 3.12
C PRO A 95 -3.29 7.45 4.48
N ASN A 96 -3.53 6.13 4.52
CA ASN A 96 -3.49 5.32 5.74
C ASN A 96 -2.11 4.68 5.99
N THR A 97 -1.09 5.00 5.19
CA THR A 97 0.30 4.54 5.38
C THR A 97 1.30 5.62 4.97
N THR A 98 2.51 5.55 5.52
CA THR A 98 3.65 6.41 5.13
C THR A 98 4.52 5.78 4.04
N GLU A 99 4.20 4.54 3.66
CA GLU A 99 4.82 3.81 2.56
C GLU A 99 4.34 4.37 1.22
N ARG A 100 5.28 4.62 0.31
CA ARG A 100 4.99 4.94 -1.08
C ARG A 100 5.47 3.81 -1.97
N CYS A 101 4.72 3.50 -3.01
CA CYS A 101 5.09 2.51 -4.00
C CYS A 101 5.44 3.19 -5.31
N ALA A 102 6.44 2.66 -6.01
CA ALA A 102 6.82 3.11 -7.34
C ALA A 102 7.06 1.92 -8.27
N VAL A 103 6.92 2.17 -9.56
CA VAL A 103 7.29 1.27 -10.66
C VAL A 103 7.80 2.11 -11.82
N PHE A 104 8.64 1.53 -12.66
CA PHE A 104 9.08 2.14 -13.90
C PHE A 104 9.20 1.11 -15.02
N ILE A 105 9.08 1.59 -16.24
CA ILE A 105 9.38 0.93 -17.51
C ILE A 105 10.38 1.81 -18.26
N GLY A 106 11.37 1.21 -18.91
CA GLY A 106 12.48 1.91 -19.55
C GLY A 106 13.68 2.17 -18.62
N SER A 107 14.54 3.11 -19.00
CA SER A 107 15.85 3.34 -18.40
C SER A 107 15.87 4.32 -17.22
N THR A 108 14.70 4.86 -16.85
CA THR A 108 14.56 5.92 -15.84
C THR A 108 13.93 5.38 -14.55
N PRO A 109 14.73 4.85 -13.61
CA PRO A 109 14.21 4.29 -12.37
C PRO A 109 13.61 5.35 -11.45
N LEU A 110 12.53 4.99 -10.74
CA LEU A 110 11.88 5.83 -9.74
C LEU A 110 12.01 5.19 -8.35
N PRO A 111 12.77 5.79 -7.39
CA PRO A 111 12.94 5.22 -6.06
C PRO A 111 11.62 5.01 -5.31
N PRO A 112 11.37 3.83 -4.71
CA PRO A 112 12.34 2.76 -4.41
C PRO A 112 12.46 1.65 -5.48
N ALA A 113 11.81 1.77 -6.63
CA ALA A 113 11.91 0.75 -7.68
C ALA A 113 13.28 0.78 -8.36
N THR A 114 13.96 -0.36 -8.30
CA THR A 114 15.29 -0.57 -8.91
C THR A 114 15.28 -1.60 -10.04
N ARG A 115 14.18 -2.33 -10.20
CA ARG A 115 13.96 -3.28 -11.28
C ARG A 115 12.75 -2.86 -12.09
N GLU A 116 12.91 -2.88 -13.40
CA GLU A 116 11.85 -2.59 -14.35
C GLU A 116 10.65 -3.53 -14.15
N ALA A 117 9.44 -3.01 -14.36
CA ALA A 117 8.17 -3.72 -14.20
C ALA A 117 7.94 -4.37 -12.83
N ALA A 118 8.79 -4.08 -11.83
CA ALA A 118 8.72 -4.67 -10.50
C ALA A 118 8.43 -3.58 -9.46
N PRO A 119 7.17 -3.45 -9.00
CA PRO A 119 6.82 -2.45 -8.00
C PRO A 119 7.58 -2.66 -6.70
N ALA A 120 8.19 -1.59 -6.21
CA ALA A 120 8.83 -1.53 -4.91
C ALA A 120 8.15 -0.47 -4.05
N CYS A 121 8.16 -0.69 -2.74
CA CYS A 121 7.61 0.28 -1.79
C CYS A 121 8.58 0.45 -0.63
N ASP A 122 8.62 1.67 -0.13
CA ASP A 122 9.42 2.07 1.01
C ASP A 122 8.74 3.26 1.70
N ARG A 123 9.03 3.48 2.97
CA ARG A 123 8.57 4.65 3.71
C ARG A 123 9.19 5.85 3.04
N GLY A 124 8.37 6.67 2.40
CA GLY A 124 8.83 7.65 1.43
C GLY A 124 10.01 8.46 1.95
N ALA A 125 11.23 8.13 1.47
CA ALA A 125 12.49 8.80 1.76
C ALA A 125 12.57 9.53 3.11
N SER A 126 13.22 8.90 4.08
CA SER A 126 14.22 9.66 4.83
C SER A 126 15.17 10.30 3.81
N THR A 127 15.03 11.59 3.57
CA THR A 127 16.17 12.41 3.17
C THR A 127 17.26 12.16 4.22
N THR A 128 18.22 11.31 3.88
CA THR A 128 19.55 11.39 4.44
C THR A 128 20.11 12.75 4.02
N THR A 129 19.82 13.78 4.79
CA THR A 129 20.74 14.90 4.89
C THR A 129 22.05 14.30 5.39
N PRO A 130 23.21 14.49 4.72
CA PRO A 130 24.48 14.14 5.32
C PRO A 130 24.58 14.95 6.61
N GLN A 131 24.53 14.26 7.75
CA GLN A 131 24.74 14.88 9.05
C GLN A 131 26.20 15.37 9.07
N PRO A 132 26.46 16.66 9.31
CA PRO A 132 27.82 17.14 9.54
C PRO A 132 28.41 16.56 10.83
#